data_AF-G4YRD9-F1
#
_entry.id   AF-G4YRD9-F1
#
_cell.length_a   1.000
_cell.length_b   1.000
_cell.length_c   1.000
_cell.angle_alpha   90.00
_cell.angle_beta   90.00
_cell.angle_gamma   90.00
#
_symmetry.space_group_name_H-M   'P 1'
#
loop_
_entity.id
_entity.type
_entity.pdbx_description
1 polymer ?
#
loop_
_entity_poly.entity_id
_entity_poly.type
_entity_poly.pdbx_seq_one_letter_code
_entity_poly.pdbx_strand_id
1 'polypeptide(L)' 'MSLQGRVTRHTVLEKQHSNGEILSISERQMHILERAATANMNVMTPALVASMELHCRDFVTKAANNEDMVYGM' A
#
# COMPACT_ATOMS: atom_id res chain seq x y z
N MET A 1 18.55 -16.52 44.44
CA MET A 1 18.08 -15.27 43.83
C MET A 1 18.06 -15.48 42.32
N SER A 2 16.91 -15.28 41.72
CA SER A 2 16.49 -15.76 40.39
C SER A 2 17.15 -15.01 39.23
N LEU A 3 17.51 -15.77 38.18
CA LEU A 3 17.63 -15.27 36.81
C LEU A 3 16.30 -14.60 36.42
N GLN A 4 16.33 -13.46 35.73
CA GLN A 4 15.48 -13.22 34.55
C GLN A 4 15.88 -11.94 33.81
N GLY A 5 16.39 -12.11 32.58
CA GLY A 5 15.94 -11.29 31.46
C GLY A 5 16.57 -9.90 31.27
N ARG A 6 17.89 -9.82 31.08
CA ARG A 6 18.44 -8.80 30.16
C ARG A 6 18.11 -9.21 28.73
N VAL A 7 16.82 -9.16 28.36
CA VAL A 7 16.42 -9.08 26.97
C VAL A 7 16.62 -7.64 26.59
N THR A 8 17.79 -7.33 26.05
CA THR A 8 18.03 -6.14 25.24
C THR A 8 16.98 -6.19 24.14
N ARG A 9 15.84 -5.52 24.36
CA ARG A 9 14.75 -5.49 23.39
C ARG A 9 15.32 -4.82 22.17
N HIS A 10 15.51 -5.65 21.15
CA HIS A 10 15.71 -5.27 19.78
C HIS A 10 14.95 -3.99 19.48
N THR A 11 15.62 -3.09 18.78
CA THR A 11 15.10 -1.89 18.13
C THR A 11 13.82 -2.19 17.33
N VAL A 12 12.68 -2.34 18.00
CA VAL A 12 11.38 -2.24 17.36
C VAL A 12 11.15 -0.75 17.28
N LEU A 13 11.14 -0.26 16.04
CA LEU A 13 10.88 1.13 15.69
C LEU A 13 9.55 1.55 16.34
N GLU A 14 9.54 2.01 17.58
CA GLU A 14 8.36 2.57 18.24
C GLU A 14 8.19 4.00 17.72
N LYS A 15 7.63 4.16 16.52
CA LYS A 15 7.01 5.44 16.16
C LYS A 15 5.57 5.34 16.60
N GLN A 16 5.25 6.07 17.66
CA GLN A 16 3.89 6.30 18.12
C GLN A 16 3.07 6.93 16.98
N HIS A 17 1.85 6.44 16.82
CA HIS A 17 0.86 7.13 16.00
C HIS A 17 0.52 8.49 16.65
N SER A 18 -0.10 9.42 15.92
CA SER A 18 -0.34 10.79 16.40
C SER A 18 -1.19 10.87 17.69
N ASN A 19 -1.91 9.80 18.01
CA ASN A 19 -2.71 9.60 19.22
C ASN A 19 -1.94 8.90 20.38
N GLY A 20 -0.65 8.60 20.22
CA GLY A 20 0.16 7.90 21.23
C GLY A 20 0.07 6.36 21.17
N GLU A 21 -0.66 5.80 20.21
CA GLU A 21 -0.82 4.35 20.05
C GLU A 21 0.44 3.70 19.46
N ILE A 22 0.85 2.55 20.02
CA ILE A 22 1.96 1.76 19.49
C ILE A 22 1.41 0.84 18.41
N LEU A 23 1.66 1.21 17.15
CA LEU A 23 1.25 0.41 16.00
C LEU A 23 2.28 -0.68 15.69
N SER A 24 1.78 -1.87 15.38
CA SER A 24 2.54 -2.93 14.72
C SER A 24 3.08 -2.46 13.35
N ILE A 25 4.01 -3.22 12.78
CA ILE A 25 4.60 -2.90 11.48
C ILE A 25 3.52 -2.93 10.38
N SER A 26 2.62 -3.92 10.40
CA SER A 26 1.54 -4.06 9.41
C SER A 26 0.53 -2.93 9.47
N GLU A 27 0.11 -2.50 10.66
CA GLU A 27 -0.79 -1.36 10.83
C GLU A 27 -0.14 -0.07 10.32
N ARG A 28 1.16 0.09 10.58
CA ARG A 28 1.91 1.25 10.08
C ARG A 28 2.02 1.28 8.56
N GLN A 29 2.24 0.12 7.94
CA GLN A 29 2.23 0.00 6.48
C GLN A 29 0.85 0.32 5.91
N MET A 30 -0.23 -0.15 6.55
CA MET A 30 -1.61 0.13 6.15
C MET A 30 -1.91 1.63 6.20
N HIS A 31 -1.55 2.31 7.28
CA HIS A 31 -1.74 3.76 7.39
C HIS A 31 -0.96 4.58 6.36
N ILE A 32 0.24 4.12 5.95
CA ILE A 32 0.98 4.78 4.86
C ILE A 32 0.20 4.65 3.55
N LEU A 33 -0.34 3.47 3.26
CA LEU A 33 -1.15 3.23 2.07
C LEU A 33 -2.45 4.05 2.11
N GLU A 34 -3.14 4.11 3.25
CA GLU A 34 -4.36 4.92 3.43
C GLU A 34 -4.10 6.41 3.19
N ARG A 35 -2.99 6.94 3.73
CA ARG A 35 -2.61 8.34 3.52
C ARG A 35 -2.27 8.62 2.06
N ALA A 36 -1.55 7.70 1.41
CA ALA A 36 -1.23 7.81 0.00
C ALA A 36 -2.51 7.78 -0.86
N ALA A 37 -3.42 6.84 -0.57
CA ALA A 37 -4.71 6.75 -1.23
C ALA A 37 -5.53 8.04 -1.05
N THR A 38 -5.63 8.55 0.18
CA THR A 38 -6.37 9.78 0.50
C THR A 38 -5.78 11.01 -0.21
N ALA A 39 -4.46 11.16 -0.21
CA ALA A 39 -3.80 12.23 -0.95
C ALA A 39 -4.03 12.09 -2.47
N ASN A 40 -4.03 10.86 -2.97
CA ASN A 40 -4.23 10.56 -4.37
C ASN A 40 -5.71 10.69 -4.80
N MET A 41 -6.68 10.51 -3.90
CA MET A 41 -8.11 10.72 -4.21
C MET A 41 -8.39 12.14 -4.71
N ASN A 42 -7.66 13.15 -4.21
CA ASN A 42 -7.81 14.53 -4.66
C ASN A 42 -7.30 14.77 -6.09
N VAL A 43 -6.39 13.92 -6.59
CA VAL A 43 -5.82 13.99 -7.94
C VAL A 43 -6.34 12.89 -8.87
N MET A 44 -7.12 11.93 -8.33
CA MET A 44 -7.88 10.95 -9.10
C MET A 44 -9.05 11.65 -9.79
N THR A 45 -8.74 12.25 -10.93
CA THR A 45 -9.78 12.77 -11.82
C THR A 45 -10.59 11.61 -12.41
N PRO A 46 -11.88 11.82 -12.74
CA PRO A 46 -12.67 10.83 -13.47
C PRO A 46 -12.00 10.33 -14.75
N ALA A 47 -11.23 11.21 -15.41
CA ALA A 47 -10.44 10.84 -16.60
C ALA A 47 -9.35 9.80 -16.28
N LEU A 48 -8.60 9.98 -15.18
CA LEU A 48 -7.59 9.01 -14.75
C LEU A 48 -8.22 7.66 -14.38
N VAL A 49 -9.34 7.68 -13.66
CA VAL A 49 -10.08 6.47 -13.29
C VAL A 49 -10.55 5.72 -14.54
N ALA A 50 -11.16 6.43 -15.49
CA ALA A 50 -11.60 5.83 -16.75
C ALA A 50 -10.43 5.23 -17.57
N SER A 51 -9.27 5.89 -17.59
CA SER A 51 -8.07 5.34 -18.24
C SER A 51 -7.55 4.07 -17.56
N MET A 52 -7.58 4.01 -16.22
CA MET A 52 -7.18 2.83 -15.46
C MET A 52 -8.16 1.66 -15.67
N GLU A 53 -9.46 1.92 -15.66
CA GLU A 53 -10.50 0.91 -15.94
C GLU A 53 -10.36 0.33 -17.35
N LEU A 54 -10.17 1.20 -18.35
CA LEU A 54 -9.90 0.82 -19.73
C LEU A 54 -8.68 -0.09 -19.82
N HIS A 55 -7.57 0.32 -19.22
CA HIS A 55 -6.32 -0.44 -19.19
C HIS A 55 -6.51 -1.84 -18.57
N CYS A 56 -7.15 -1.93 -17.41
CA CYS A 56 -7.41 -3.21 -16.75
C CYS A 56 -8.26 -4.15 -17.61
N ARG A 57 -9.31 -3.63 -18.23
CA ARG A 57 -10.18 -4.40 -19.12
C ARG A 57 -9.42 -4.94 -20.33
N ASP A 58 -8.60 -4.10 -20.96
CA ASP A 58 -7.85 -4.46 -22.15
C ASP A 58 -6.76 -5.49 -21.79
N PHE A 59 -6.10 -5.34 -20.64
CA PHE A 59 -5.15 -6.33 -20.13
C PHE A 59 -5.78 -7.72 -19.96
N VAL A 60 -6.92 -7.80 -19.27
CA VAL A 60 -7.63 -9.07 -19.05
C VAL A 60 -8.05 -9.70 -20.37
N THR A 61 -8.53 -8.88 -21.30
CA THR A 61 -8.97 -9.35 -22.63
C THR A 61 -7.80 -9.91 -23.44
N LYS A 62 -6.66 -9.20 -23.46
CA LYS A 62 -5.44 -9.64 -24.13
C LYS A 62 -4.87 -10.92 -23.54
N ALA A 63 -4.80 -11.00 -22.20
CA ALA A 63 -4.38 -12.20 -21.49
C ALA A 63 -5.26 -13.40 -21.81
N ALA A 64 -6.59 -13.22 -21.84
CA ALA A 64 -7.53 -14.29 -22.21
C ALA A 64 -7.30 -14.84 -23.63
N ASN A 65 -6.82 -13.98 -24.54
CA ASN A 65 -6.52 -14.33 -25.92
C ASN A 65 -5.07 -14.80 -26.14
N ASN A 66 -4.24 -14.88 -25.09
CA ASN A 66 -2.78 -15.09 -25.19
C ASN A 66 -2.10 -14.07 -26.12
N GLU A 67 -2.61 -12.84 -26.13
CA GLU A 67 -2.06 -11.73 -26.89
C GLU A 67 -1.25 -10.81 -25.96
N ASP A 68 -0.16 -10.25 -26.49
CA ASP A 68 0.62 -9.27 -25.75
C ASP A 68 -0.13 -7.94 -25.63
N MET A 69 0.05 -7.28 -24.49
CA MET A 69 -0.41 -5.92 -24.30
C MET A 69 0.55 -4.95 -25.00
N VAL A 70 0.04 -4.19 -25.96
CA VAL A 70 0.82 -3.20 -26.69
C VAL A 70 0.41 -1.80 -26.22
N TYR A 71 1.39 -1.03 -25.76
CA TYR A 71 1.18 0.37 -25.43
C TYR A 71 1.72 1.24 -26.56
N GLY A 72 0.80 1.87 -27.30
CA GLY A 72 1.12 2.88 -28.30
C GLY A 72 1.20 2.39 -29.75
N MET A 73 0.58 3.18 -30.63
CA MET A 73 1.18 3.89 -31.78
C MET A 73 0.65 5.32 -31.73
#